data_AF-A0A2T6BWV5-F1
#
_entry.id   AF-A0A2T6BWV5-F1
#
_cell.length_a   1.000
_cell.length_b   1.000
_cell.length_c   1.000
_cell.angle_alpha   90.00
_cell.angle_beta   90.00
_cell.angle_gamma   90.00
#
_symmetry.space_group_name_H-M   'P 1'
#
loop_
_entity.id
_entity.type
_entity.pdbx_description
1 polymer ?
#
loop_
_entity_poly.entity_id
_entity_poly.type
_entity_poly.pdbx_seq_one_letter_code
_entity_poly.pdbx_strand_id
1 'polypeptide(L)'
;MIKKLRKIAVLAVLSATLFSCKDDNDPMNPPSSMDDDYIPIPTSPVNLDMDAFPFNTLSEYNFFEGEMKNQTPVLGVIPYEPISTLFTDYAKKKRFIWMPDDVQATYAADMELINMPVGTILIKTFYYNNVQPSNTTRIIETRLMLKKADDWYFADYVWNDEQTEATFSLDGSFTNVEFMEAGEMKTTNYRIPSEVECFTCHKSGTASVPIGVKPQNLNSMYDYADGTENQLQKFINEGYLEDNLPNTINTVVNWSDETQPIDLRVRSYIDINCAHCHQEGSHCDYRPVRFAFDESGDPNNLGICIDPDTEITGMIDIVTPSLKERSVMYYRINTEAEEFRMPLLGRSIIHKEAVQMIGQWIDGLTTECE
;
A
#
# COMPACT_ATOMS: atom_id res chain seq x y z
N MET A 1 51.03 -13.94 -74.64
CA MET A 1 50.38 -15.13 -74.06
C MET A 1 48.88 -14.92 -74.16
N ILE A 2 48.16 -15.46 -75.14
CA ILE A 2 47.65 -16.87 -75.20
C ILE A 2 46.88 -17.14 -73.90
N LYS A 3 45.54 -17.27 -73.83
CA LYS A 3 44.50 -17.82 -74.72
C LYS A 3 43.17 -17.07 -74.43
N LYS A 4 42.46 -16.53 -75.43
CA LYS A 4 41.50 -17.18 -76.34
C LYS A 4 40.16 -17.51 -75.63
N LEU A 5 39.08 -16.77 -75.93
CA LEU A 5 38.15 -16.95 -77.08
C LEU A 5 37.08 -18.04 -76.78
N ARG A 6 35.79 -18.00 -77.13
CA ARG A 6 34.89 -17.10 -77.90
C ARG A 6 33.53 -17.83 -78.11
N LYS A 7 32.51 -17.09 -78.57
CA LYS A 7 31.30 -17.46 -79.39
C LYS A 7 30.01 -17.72 -78.59
N ILE A 8 28.93 -16.94 -78.73
CA ILE A 8 28.10 -16.50 -79.90
C ILE A 8 27.23 -17.62 -80.49
N ALA A 9 25.90 -17.39 -80.42
CA ALA A 9 24.80 -17.68 -81.39
C ALA A 9 23.60 -18.37 -80.72
N VAL A 10 22.50 -17.65 -80.43
CA VAL A 10 21.24 -17.54 -81.22
C VAL A 10 20.46 -18.85 -81.35
N LEU A 11 19.28 -18.93 -80.70
CA LEU A 11 18.05 -19.43 -81.34
C LEU A 11 16.82 -19.00 -80.55
N ALA A 12 15.88 -18.33 -81.22
CA ALA A 12 14.53 -18.06 -80.74
C ALA A 12 13.65 -19.29 -80.97
N VAL A 13 12.86 -19.69 -79.97
CA VAL A 13 11.68 -20.54 -80.13
C VAL A 13 10.59 -20.04 -79.18
N LEU A 14 9.50 -19.53 -79.75
CA LEU A 14 8.21 -19.39 -79.09
C LEU A 14 7.70 -20.78 -78.70
N SER A 15 7.33 -20.98 -77.43
CA SER A 15 6.33 -21.97 -77.05
C SER A 15 5.50 -21.41 -75.89
N ALA A 16 4.26 -21.07 -76.20
CA ALA A 16 3.23 -20.80 -75.22
C ALA A 16 2.87 -22.11 -74.52
N THR A 17 3.11 -22.20 -73.22
CA THR A 17 2.56 -23.25 -72.36
C THR A 17 1.58 -22.61 -71.39
N LEU A 18 0.30 -22.76 -71.72
CA LEU A 18 -0.82 -22.68 -70.80
C LEU A 18 -0.54 -23.62 -69.63
N PHE A 19 -0.44 -23.10 -68.40
CA PHE A 19 -0.62 -23.91 -67.21
C PHE A 19 -1.88 -23.48 -66.48
N SER A 20 -2.78 -24.46 -66.47
CA SER A 20 -4.12 -24.50 -65.91
C SER A 20 -4.13 -24.08 -64.43
N CYS A 21 -5.10 -23.25 -64.06
CA CYS A 21 -5.60 -23.22 -62.68
C CYS A 21 -6.04 -24.64 -62.31
N LYS A 22 -5.51 -25.18 -61.22
CA LYS A 22 -5.98 -26.42 -60.61
C LYS A 22 -7.00 -26.02 -59.55
N ASP A 23 -8.17 -26.62 -59.65
CA ASP A 23 -9.33 -26.46 -58.78
C ASP A 23 -9.03 -27.15 -57.44
N ASP A 24 -9.12 -26.43 -56.32
CA ASP A 24 -8.74 -26.92 -54.97
C ASP A 24 -9.86 -27.75 -54.29
N ASN A 25 -10.80 -28.30 -55.05
CA ASN A 25 -11.84 -29.19 -54.54
C ASN A 25 -11.50 -30.67 -54.82
N ASP A 26 -10.48 -31.19 -54.13
CA ASP A 26 -10.22 -32.63 -54.02
C ASP A 26 -10.73 -33.16 -52.66
N PRO A 27 -11.77 -34.03 -52.60
CA PRO A 27 -12.33 -34.55 -51.35
C PRO A 27 -11.43 -35.53 -50.59
N MET A 28 -10.22 -35.81 -51.07
CA MET A 28 -9.33 -36.85 -50.52
C MET A 28 -8.13 -36.33 -49.72
N ASN A 29 -7.96 -35.02 -49.56
CA ASN A 29 -6.98 -34.45 -48.64
C ASN A 29 -7.63 -33.33 -47.82
N PRO A 30 -8.11 -33.61 -46.59
CA PRO A 30 -8.53 -32.52 -45.71
C PRO A 30 -7.32 -31.61 -45.47
N PRO A 31 -7.51 -30.27 -45.41
CA PRO A 31 -6.46 -29.39 -44.93
C PRO A 31 -6.05 -29.89 -43.55
N SER A 32 -4.77 -30.21 -43.38
CA SER A 32 -4.20 -30.46 -42.06
C SER A 32 -4.62 -29.30 -41.17
N SER A 33 -5.30 -29.60 -40.05
CA SER A 33 -5.63 -28.62 -39.03
C SER A 33 -4.39 -27.78 -38.76
N MET A 34 -4.46 -26.50 -39.10
CA MET A 34 -3.67 -25.49 -38.42
C MET A 34 -4.17 -25.55 -36.99
N ASP A 35 -3.55 -26.40 -36.17
CA ASP A 35 -3.61 -26.24 -34.72
C ASP A 35 -2.91 -24.90 -34.47
N ASP A 36 -3.71 -23.83 -34.45
CA ASP A 36 -3.28 -22.56 -33.90
C ASP A 36 -2.83 -22.87 -32.47
N ASP A 37 -1.52 -22.75 -32.21
CA ASP A 37 -0.91 -22.78 -30.89
C ASP A 37 -1.38 -21.56 -30.08
N TYR A 38 -2.69 -21.47 -29.82
CA TYR A 38 -3.28 -20.49 -28.92
C TYR A 38 -2.84 -20.86 -27.51
N ILE A 39 -1.81 -20.15 -27.03
CA ILE A 39 -1.45 -20.16 -25.62
C ILE A 39 -2.39 -19.14 -24.95
N PRO A 40 -3.36 -19.58 -24.13
CA PRO A 40 -4.22 -18.64 -23.41
C PRO A 40 -3.36 -17.73 -22.56
N ILE A 41 -3.61 -16.41 -22.66
CA ILE A 41 -2.98 -15.44 -21.79
C ILE A 41 -3.45 -15.76 -20.35
N PRO A 42 -2.54 -15.98 -19.39
CA PRO A 42 -2.93 -16.24 -18.02
C PRO A 42 -3.78 -15.09 -17.48
N THR A 43 -4.96 -15.40 -16.94
CA THR A 43 -5.83 -14.42 -16.27
C THR A 43 -5.68 -14.56 -14.77
N SER A 44 -5.87 -13.46 -14.04
CA SER A 44 -5.90 -13.51 -12.57
C SER A 44 -7.02 -14.45 -12.10
N PRO A 45 -6.77 -15.34 -11.12
CA PRO A 45 -7.82 -16.20 -10.55
C PRO A 45 -8.64 -15.48 -9.48
N VAL A 46 -8.35 -14.19 -9.20
CA VAL A 46 -9.09 -13.40 -8.23
C VAL A 46 -10.57 -13.36 -8.59
N ASN A 47 -11.40 -13.69 -7.61
CA ASN A 47 -12.84 -13.70 -7.74
C ASN A 47 -13.42 -12.46 -7.08
N LEU A 48 -14.05 -11.60 -7.88
CA LEU A 48 -14.77 -10.43 -7.40
C LEU A 48 -16.20 -10.44 -7.95
N ASP A 49 -17.17 -10.49 -7.04
CA ASP A 49 -18.55 -10.10 -7.29
C ASP A 49 -18.83 -8.85 -6.45
N MET A 50 -19.01 -7.71 -7.12
CA MET A 50 -19.19 -6.41 -6.47
C MET A 50 -20.50 -6.30 -5.68
N ASP A 51 -21.53 -7.05 -6.08
CA ASP A 51 -22.85 -7.04 -5.45
C ASP A 51 -22.88 -7.95 -4.22
N ALA A 52 -22.07 -9.01 -4.23
CA ALA A 52 -21.91 -9.93 -3.12
C ALA A 52 -20.77 -9.54 -2.15
N PHE A 53 -20.02 -8.47 -2.42
CA PHE A 53 -19.02 -7.95 -1.49
C PHE A 53 -19.67 -7.36 -0.22
N PRO A 54 -19.18 -7.70 1.00
CA PRO A 54 -18.08 -8.63 1.27
C PRO A 54 -18.50 -10.11 1.29
N PHE A 55 -17.65 -10.99 0.76
CA PHE A 55 -17.78 -12.44 0.93
C PHE A 55 -17.60 -12.87 2.40
N ASN A 56 -18.09 -14.06 2.76
CA ASN A 56 -18.06 -14.54 4.14
C ASN A 56 -16.64 -14.91 4.57
N THR A 57 -15.83 -15.49 3.69
CA THR A 57 -14.44 -15.87 3.96
C THR A 57 -13.47 -15.21 3.00
N LEU A 58 -12.21 -15.06 3.44
CA LEU A 58 -11.16 -14.44 2.64
C LEU A 58 -10.73 -15.34 1.47
N SER A 59 -10.81 -16.67 1.64
CA SER A 59 -10.49 -17.63 0.58
C SER A 59 -11.37 -17.50 -0.67
N GLU A 60 -12.61 -17.02 -0.52
CA GLU A 60 -13.56 -16.87 -1.65
C GLU A 60 -13.05 -15.91 -2.74
N TYR A 61 -12.13 -14.99 -2.40
CA TYR A 61 -11.54 -14.06 -3.36
C TYR A 61 -10.36 -14.63 -4.15
N ASN A 62 -9.76 -15.75 -3.74
CA ASN A 62 -8.57 -16.33 -4.37
C ASN A 62 -7.37 -15.38 -4.53
N PHE A 63 -7.11 -14.49 -3.56
CA PHE A 63 -5.95 -13.58 -3.62
C PHE A 63 -4.59 -14.28 -3.51
N PHE A 64 -4.56 -15.46 -2.90
CA PHE A 64 -3.32 -16.15 -2.57
C PHE A 64 -3.33 -17.59 -3.06
N GLU A 65 -2.19 -18.07 -3.54
CA GLU A 65 -1.97 -19.47 -3.91
C GLU A 65 -1.42 -20.29 -2.74
N GLY A 66 -1.76 -21.59 -2.73
CA GLY A 66 -1.32 -22.52 -1.69
C GLY A 66 -1.98 -22.24 -0.33
N GLU A 67 -1.23 -22.39 0.75
CA GLU A 67 -1.72 -22.10 2.10
C GLU A 67 -1.84 -20.59 2.31
N MET A 68 -3.06 -20.08 2.57
CA MET A 68 -3.32 -18.63 2.66
C MET A 68 -2.44 -17.88 3.66
N LYS A 69 -2.03 -18.51 4.77
CA LYS A 69 -1.15 -17.87 5.77
C LYS A 69 0.22 -17.45 5.19
N ASN A 70 0.66 -18.09 4.11
CA ASN A 70 1.89 -17.71 3.43
C ASN A 70 1.73 -16.36 2.70
N GLN A 71 0.50 -16.03 2.29
CA GLN A 71 0.15 -14.84 1.50
C GLN A 71 1.03 -14.72 0.26
N THR A 72 1.20 -15.84 -0.46
CA THR A 72 1.84 -15.86 -1.78
C THR A 72 0.81 -15.36 -2.79
N PRO A 73 0.99 -14.18 -3.39
CA PRO A 73 -0.02 -13.60 -4.27
C PRO A 73 -0.19 -14.42 -5.55
N VAL A 74 -1.43 -14.54 -6.02
CA VAL A 74 -1.71 -15.04 -7.38
C VAL A 74 -1.36 -13.98 -8.43
N LEU A 75 -1.39 -14.35 -9.70
CA LEU A 75 -1.22 -13.42 -10.82
C LEU A 75 -2.15 -12.21 -10.70
N GLY A 76 -1.61 -11.00 -10.90
CA GLY A 76 -2.31 -9.72 -10.77
C GLY A 76 -2.40 -9.17 -9.35
N VAL A 77 -2.11 -9.95 -8.30
CA VAL A 77 -2.05 -9.42 -6.93
C VAL A 77 -0.64 -8.91 -6.67
N ILE A 78 -0.45 -7.59 -6.70
CA ILE A 78 0.88 -6.98 -6.62
C ILE A 78 1.18 -6.54 -5.19
N PRO A 79 2.27 -7.01 -4.56
CA PRO A 79 2.66 -6.52 -3.24
C PRO A 79 3.20 -5.09 -3.30
N TYR A 80 2.98 -4.32 -2.24
CA TYR A 80 3.55 -2.98 -2.08
C TYR A 80 3.80 -2.63 -0.61
N GLU A 81 4.66 -1.65 -0.36
CA GLU A 81 5.01 -1.17 0.97
C GLU A 81 5.33 0.34 0.96
N PRO A 82 4.55 1.14 1.72
CA PRO A 82 4.91 2.53 1.98
C PRO A 82 6.27 2.66 2.65
N ILE A 83 7.09 3.63 2.21
CA ILE A 83 8.43 3.91 2.73
C ILE A 83 8.46 4.06 4.26
N SER A 84 7.49 4.80 4.80
CA SER A 84 7.19 4.88 6.23
C SER A 84 5.85 4.22 6.49
N THR A 85 5.75 3.38 7.53
CA THR A 85 4.52 2.60 7.81
C THR A 85 3.80 3.08 9.07
N LEU A 86 2.46 3.09 9.00
CA LEU A 86 1.58 3.35 10.16
C LEU A 86 1.88 2.35 11.29
N PHE A 87 2.07 2.87 12.49
CA PHE A 87 2.24 2.08 13.72
C PHE A 87 0.90 1.48 14.16
N THR A 88 0.92 0.22 14.59
CA THR A 88 -0.26 -0.47 15.14
C THR A 88 0.20 -1.51 16.14
N ASP A 89 0.56 -1.10 17.36
CA ASP A 89 1.08 -1.99 18.42
C ASP A 89 2.19 -2.93 17.96
N TYR A 90 3.15 -2.42 17.18
CA TYR A 90 4.22 -3.18 16.54
C TYR A 90 3.80 -4.29 15.55
N ALA A 91 2.49 -4.44 15.25
CA ALA A 91 2.03 -5.34 14.19
C ALA A 91 2.70 -4.97 12.86
N LYS A 92 3.26 -5.97 12.18
CA LYS A 92 3.80 -5.87 10.83
C LYS A 92 2.64 -5.92 9.83
N LYS A 93 2.87 -5.42 8.62
CA LYS A 93 1.84 -5.37 7.57
C LYS A 93 2.36 -5.92 6.26
N LYS A 94 1.59 -6.82 5.64
CA LYS A 94 1.68 -7.10 4.21
C LYS A 94 0.58 -6.32 3.49
N ARG A 95 0.89 -5.75 2.32
CA ARG A 95 -0.11 -5.04 1.52
C ARG A 95 -0.03 -5.50 0.08
N PHE A 96 -1.19 -5.56 -0.55
CA PHE A 96 -1.33 -5.92 -1.94
C PHE A 96 -2.38 -5.04 -2.61
N ILE A 97 -2.24 -4.87 -3.91
CA ILE A 97 -3.25 -4.27 -4.77
C ILE A 97 -3.66 -5.29 -5.83
N TRP A 98 -4.95 -5.32 -6.15
CA TRP A 98 -5.48 -6.01 -7.30
C TRP A 98 -6.43 -5.08 -8.06
N MET A 99 -6.40 -5.15 -9.38
CA MET A 99 -7.28 -4.39 -10.28
C MET A 99 -7.85 -5.34 -11.34
N PRO A 100 -9.11 -5.10 -11.78
CA PRO A 100 -9.66 -5.80 -12.93
C PRO A 100 -8.80 -5.59 -14.18
N ASP A 101 -8.94 -6.48 -15.15
CA ASP A 101 -8.31 -6.33 -16.46
C ASP A 101 -8.82 -5.07 -17.17
N ASP A 102 -7.99 -4.51 -18.06
CA ASP A 102 -8.32 -3.39 -18.95
C ASP A 102 -8.70 -2.05 -18.26
N VAL A 103 -8.39 -1.90 -16.96
CA VAL A 103 -8.51 -0.61 -16.25
C VAL A 103 -7.18 -0.15 -15.71
N GLN A 104 -6.97 1.17 -15.66
CA GLN A 104 -5.73 1.78 -15.18
C GLN A 104 -6.02 2.88 -14.17
N ALA A 105 -5.13 3.01 -13.19
CA ALA A 105 -5.12 4.12 -12.26
C ALA A 105 -4.32 5.29 -12.84
N THR A 106 -4.58 6.50 -12.32
CA THR A 106 -3.89 7.72 -12.79
C THR A 106 -3.15 8.40 -11.65
N TYR A 107 -1.98 8.95 -11.96
CA TYR A 107 -1.27 9.87 -11.06
C TYR A 107 -1.98 11.23 -11.05
N ALA A 108 -2.32 11.73 -9.87
CA ALA A 108 -2.90 13.08 -9.71
C ALA A 108 -1.86 14.09 -9.24
N ALA A 109 -1.19 13.81 -8.12
CA ALA A 109 -0.10 14.58 -7.55
C ALA A 109 0.68 13.71 -6.55
N ASP A 110 1.85 14.18 -6.12
CA ASP A 110 2.73 13.44 -5.20
C ASP A 110 2.03 13.03 -3.90
N MET A 111 1.26 13.96 -3.33
CA MET A 111 0.65 13.85 -2.00
C MET A 111 -0.81 13.38 -2.04
N GLU A 112 -1.36 13.24 -3.25
CA GLU A 112 -2.71 12.76 -3.46
C GLU A 112 -2.75 11.25 -3.54
N LEU A 113 -3.92 10.67 -3.24
CA LEU A 113 -4.12 9.25 -3.49
C LEU A 113 -3.99 8.97 -4.99
N ILE A 114 -3.35 7.85 -5.34
CA ILE A 114 -3.42 7.35 -6.71
C ILE A 114 -4.91 7.14 -7.04
N ASN A 115 -5.36 7.69 -8.17
CA ASN A 115 -6.76 7.65 -8.55
C ASN A 115 -7.08 6.27 -9.13
N MET A 116 -7.60 5.39 -8.28
CA MET A 116 -7.89 4.00 -8.61
C MET A 116 -9.23 3.84 -9.33
N PRO A 117 -9.32 2.99 -10.36
CA PRO A 117 -10.58 2.70 -11.04
C PRO A 117 -11.53 1.86 -10.20
N VAL A 118 -12.79 1.81 -10.63
CA VAL A 118 -13.81 0.93 -10.03
C VAL A 118 -13.34 -0.53 -10.14
N GLY A 119 -13.53 -1.28 -9.06
CA GLY A 119 -13.13 -2.69 -8.94
C GLY A 119 -11.76 -2.91 -8.29
N THR A 120 -10.95 -1.86 -8.08
CA THR A 120 -9.69 -1.98 -7.35
C THR A 120 -9.92 -2.48 -5.92
N ILE A 121 -9.12 -3.46 -5.50
CA ILE A 121 -9.07 -3.96 -4.12
C ILE A 121 -7.70 -3.65 -3.53
N LEU A 122 -7.70 -2.95 -2.39
CA LEU A 122 -6.53 -2.83 -1.53
C LEU A 122 -6.64 -3.86 -0.41
N ILE A 123 -5.59 -4.65 -0.24
CA ILE A 123 -5.52 -5.76 0.71
C ILE A 123 -4.44 -5.44 1.73
N LYS A 124 -4.76 -5.50 3.03
CA LYS A 124 -3.81 -5.22 4.11
C LYS A 124 -3.93 -6.23 5.22
N THR A 125 -2.88 -7.01 5.44
CA THR A 125 -2.84 -8.05 6.46
C THR A 125 -1.95 -7.63 7.63
N PHE A 126 -2.46 -7.73 8.86
CA PHE A 126 -1.75 -7.41 10.09
C PHE A 126 -1.30 -8.69 10.79
N TYR A 127 -0.04 -8.74 11.18
CA TYR A 127 0.55 -9.94 11.78
C TYR A 127 1.67 -9.62 12.77
N TYR A 128 1.96 -10.61 13.61
CA TYR A 128 3.08 -10.61 14.53
C TYR A 128 4.02 -11.77 14.23
N ASN A 129 5.33 -11.52 14.32
CA ASN A 129 6.34 -12.57 14.33
C ASN A 129 6.70 -12.92 15.78
N ASN A 130 7.36 -14.07 15.98
CA ASN A 130 7.90 -14.48 17.28
C ASN A 130 6.85 -14.50 18.41
N VAL A 131 5.60 -14.85 18.08
CA VAL A 131 4.50 -14.93 19.03
C VAL A 131 4.76 -16.06 20.01
N GLN A 132 4.63 -15.78 21.30
CA GLN A 132 4.90 -16.73 22.38
C GLN A 132 3.68 -17.60 22.68
N PRO A 133 3.88 -18.85 23.15
CA PRO A 133 5.17 -19.50 23.42
C PRO A 133 5.76 -20.25 22.22
N SER A 134 5.05 -20.36 21.10
CA SER A 134 5.43 -21.18 19.95
C SER A 134 6.55 -20.58 19.09
N ASN A 135 6.85 -19.30 19.27
CA ASN A 135 7.78 -18.52 18.45
C ASN A 135 7.43 -18.57 16.96
N THR A 136 6.14 -18.48 16.64
CA THR A 136 5.62 -18.53 15.26
C THR A 136 5.08 -17.18 14.81
N THR A 137 4.80 -17.07 13.51
CA THR A 137 3.99 -15.96 12.98
C THR A 137 2.52 -16.18 13.30
N ARG A 138 1.80 -15.13 13.70
CA ARG A 138 0.35 -15.11 13.83
C ARG A 138 -0.21 -13.92 13.06
N ILE A 139 -1.03 -14.21 12.07
CA ILE A 139 -1.89 -13.25 11.37
C ILE A 139 -3.13 -13.02 12.22
N ILE A 140 -3.50 -11.75 12.36
CA ILE A 140 -4.63 -11.32 13.17
C ILE A 140 -5.85 -11.02 12.30
N GLU A 141 -5.65 -10.18 11.29
CA GLU A 141 -6.73 -9.67 10.46
C GLU A 141 -6.23 -9.33 9.05
N THR A 142 -7.13 -9.42 8.06
CA THR A 142 -6.92 -8.90 6.71
C THR A 142 -8.05 -7.95 6.36
N ARG A 143 -7.70 -6.68 6.14
CA ARG A 143 -8.64 -5.65 5.71
C ARG A 143 -8.64 -5.51 4.20
N LEU A 144 -9.83 -5.43 3.63
CA LEU A 144 -10.06 -5.11 2.23
C LEU A 144 -10.68 -3.72 2.11
N MET A 145 -10.29 -2.98 1.09
CA MET A 145 -11.01 -1.81 0.61
C MET A 145 -11.31 -1.99 -0.87
N LEU A 146 -12.59 -2.08 -1.23
CA LEU A 146 -13.06 -2.19 -2.61
C LEU A 146 -13.49 -0.81 -3.12
N LYS A 147 -12.92 -0.35 -4.24
CA LYS A 147 -13.40 0.84 -4.94
C LYS A 147 -14.69 0.50 -5.71
N LYS A 148 -15.83 1.04 -5.29
CA LYS A 148 -17.07 1.05 -6.08
C LYS A 148 -17.23 2.39 -6.81
N ALA A 149 -18.28 2.54 -7.62
CA ALA A 149 -18.49 3.74 -8.42
C ALA A 149 -18.65 5.01 -7.57
N ASP A 150 -19.30 4.87 -6.41
CA ASP A 150 -19.62 5.93 -5.46
C ASP A 150 -18.54 6.14 -4.41
N ASP A 151 -18.04 5.09 -3.78
CA ASP A 151 -17.13 5.21 -2.63
C ASP A 151 -16.19 3.99 -2.47
N TRP A 152 -15.34 4.02 -1.45
CA TRP A 152 -14.60 2.85 -0.96
C TRP A 152 -15.40 2.08 0.09
N TYR A 153 -15.47 0.77 -0.06
CA TYR A 153 -16.20 -0.11 0.84
C TYR A 153 -15.22 -0.97 1.64
N PHE A 154 -15.41 -1.03 2.96
CA PHE A 154 -14.54 -1.75 3.87
C PHE A 154 -15.01 -3.18 4.09
N ALA A 155 -14.06 -4.08 4.26
CA ALA A 155 -14.28 -5.37 4.89
C ALA A 155 -13.09 -5.71 5.77
N ASP A 156 -13.33 -6.43 6.84
CA ASP A 156 -12.28 -6.94 7.72
C ASP A 156 -12.51 -8.43 7.97
N TYR A 157 -11.45 -9.21 7.89
CA TYR A 157 -11.45 -10.66 7.99
C TYR A 157 -10.59 -11.09 9.15
N VAL A 158 -11.21 -11.62 10.20
CA VAL A 158 -10.54 -12.09 11.41
C VAL A 158 -10.04 -13.51 11.18
N TRP A 159 -8.73 -13.71 11.36
CA TRP A 159 -8.09 -15.01 11.16
C TRP A 159 -8.37 -15.96 12.31
N ASN A 160 -8.57 -17.24 11.98
CA ASN A 160 -8.68 -18.29 12.99
C ASN A 160 -7.33 -18.65 13.61
N ASP A 161 -7.36 -19.27 14.80
CA ASP A 161 -6.14 -19.64 15.53
C ASP A 161 -5.32 -20.71 14.79
N GLU A 162 -5.95 -21.55 13.96
CA GLU A 162 -5.25 -22.52 13.12
C GLU A 162 -4.50 -21.90 11.93
N GLN A 163 -4.72 -20.61 11.65
CA GLN A 163 -4.10 -19.86 10.56
C GLN A 163 -4.40 -20.48 9.18
N THR A 164 -5.64 -20.90 8.98
CA THR A 164 -6.11 -21.55 7.75
C THR A 164 -7.18 -20.76 7.02
N GLU A 165 -7.92 -19.89 7.70
CA GLU A 165 -9.03 -19.12 7.14
C GLU A 165 -9.23 -17.81 7.90
N ALA A 166 -9.85 -16.82 7.26
CA ALA A 166 -10.31 -15.61 7.89
C ALA A 166 -11.77 -15.33 7.53
N THR A 167 -12.58 -14.95 8.52
CA THR A 167 -14.03 -14.74 8.37
C THR A 167 -14.37 -13.26 8.52
N PHE A 168 -15.28 -12.76 7.67
CA PHE A 168 -15.72 -11.37 7.69
C PHE A 168 -16.35 -10.98 9.04
N SER A 169 -15.91 -9.85 9.60
CA SER A 169 -16.53 -9.22 10.77
C SER A 169 -16.19 -7.74 10.84
N LEU A 170 -17.20 -6.89 11.08
CA LEU A 170 -17.03 -5.46 11.35
C LEU A 170 -17.55 -5.03 12.73
N ASP A 171 -17.82 -5.99 13.60
CA ASP A 171 -18.27 -5.73 14.98
C ASP A 171 -17.13 -5.14 15.84
N GLY A 172 -15.89 -5.34 15.38
CA GLY A 172 -14.67 -5.08 16.11
C GLY A 172 -14.48 -6.09 17.25
N SER A 173 -13.23 -6.45 17.50
CA SER A 173 -12.90 -7.38 18.59
C SER A 173 -11.54 -7.08 19.20
N PHE A 174 -11.12 -7.92 20.14
CA PHE A 174 -9.81 -7.81 20.79
C PHE A 174 -9.16 -9.19 20.82
N THR A 175 -7.83 -9.22 20.68
CA THR A 175 -7.05 -10.43 20.88
C THR A 175 -5.74 -10.09 21.58
N ASN A 176 -5.39 -10.86 22.61
CA ASN A 176 -4.11 -10.69 23.27
C ASN A 176 -3.00 -11.29 22.41
N VAL A 177 -1.89 -10.57 22.31
CA VAL A 177 -0.68 -11.04 21.63
C VAL A 177 0.51 -10.80 22.54
N GLU A 178 1.26 -11.86 22.82
CA GLU A 178 2.56 -11.83 23.48
C GLU A 178 3.62 -12.20 22.45
N PHE A 179 4.65 -11.37 22.28
CA PHE A 179 5.63 -11.52 21.21
C PHE A 179 6.99 -10.96 21.61
N MET A 180 8.05 -11.46 20.96
CA MET A 180 9.40 -10.92 21.11
C MET A 180 9.67 -9.87 20.04
N GLU A 181 9.95 -8.63 20.45
CA GLU A 181 10.35 -7.53 19.57
C GLU A 181 11.70 -6.99 20.04
N ALA A 182 12.70 -6.98 19.15
CA ALA A 182 14.07 -6.54 19.46
C ALA A 182 14.68 -7.17 20.73
N GLY A 183 14.30 -8.42 21.06
CA GLY A 183 14.78 -9.13 22.25
C GLY A 183 14.02 -8.79 23.55
N GLU A 184 13.04 -7.90 23.52
CA GLU A 184 12.12 -7.63 24.62
C GLU A 184 10.82 -8.40 24.44
N MET A 185 10.33 -9.03 25.51
CA MET A 185 8.95 -9.52 25.56
C MET A 185 8.01 -8.32 25.61
N LYS A 186 7.05 -8.28 24.68
CA LYS A 186 5.97 -7.29 24.65
C LYS A 186 4.63 -8.00 24.68
N THR A 187 3.63 -7.31 25.24
CA THR A 187 2.24 -7.75 25.22
C THR A 187 1.35 -6.60 24.76
N THR A 188 0.31 -6.92 24.01
CA THR A 188 -0.72 -5.98 23.59
C THR A 188 -2.09 -6.67 23.62
N ASN A 189 -3.12 -5.90 23.95
CA ASN A 189 -4.50 -6.28 23.69
C ASN A 189 -4.92 -5.68 22.35
N TYR A 190 -4.53 -6.36 21.27
CA TYR A 190 -4.69 -5.87 19.90
C TYR A 190 -6.17 -5.61 19.58
N ARG A 191 -6.48 -4.38 19.16
CA ARG A 191 -7.82 -3.97 18.74
C ARG A 191 -8.01 -4.24 17.24
N ILE A 192 -8.91 -5.15 16.91
CA ILE A 192 -9.50 -5.26 15.57
C ILE A 192 -10.65 -4.23 15.50
N PRO A 193 -10.59 -3.22 14.62
CA PRO A 193 -11.53 -2.12 14.60
C PRO A 193 -12.93 -2.57 14.16
N SER A 194 -13.94 -1.88 14.66
CA SER A 194 -15.30 -1.91 14.12
C SER A 194 -15.42 -1.08 12.84
N GLU A 195 -16.54 -1.20 12.13
CA GLU A 195 -16.87 -0.34 10.97
C GLU A 195 -16.72 1.16 11.28
N VAL A 196 -17.22 1.60 12.44
CA VAL A 196 -17.18 3.01 12.85
C VAL A 196 -15.75 3.49 13.11
N GLU A 197 -14.90 2.63 13.68
CA GLU A 197 -13.47 2.94 13.89
C GLU A 197 -12.71 2.97 12.57
N CYS A 198 -13.03 2.06 11.63
CA CYS A 198 -12.50 2.10 10.27
C CYS A 198 -12.83 3.43 9.60
N PHE A 199 -14.12 3.83 9.59
CA PHE A 199 -14.56 5.09 9.00
C PHE A 199 -13.98 6.32 9.71
N THR A 200 -13.74 6.25 11.02
CA THR A 200 -13.13 7.35 11.78
C THR A 200 -11.75 7.74 11.20
N CYS A 201 -10.93 6.76 10.84
CA CYS A 201 -9.63 7.00 10.21
C CYS A 201 -9.73 7.19 8.69
N HIS A 202 -10.59 6.43 8.03
CA HIS A 202 -10.67 6.35 6.57
C HIS A 202 -11.77 7.27 6.00
N LYS A 203 -11.78 8.56 6.37
CA LYS A 203 -12.76 9.52 5.86
C LYS A 203 -12.16 10.82 5.35
N SER A 204 -12.80 11.38 4.33
CA SER A 204 -12.67 12.76 3.89
C SER A 204 -14.07 13.34 3.69
N GLY A 205 -14.48 14.25 4.59
CA GLY A 205 -15.86 14.69 4.68
C GLY A 205 -16.80 13.52 5.02
N THR A 206 -17.67 13.17 4.07
CA THR A 206 -18.59 12.03 4.17
C THR A 206 -18.15 10.81 3.36
N ALA A 207 -17.07 10.92 2.58
CA ALA A 207 -16.58 9.85 1.71
C ALA A 207 -15.51 9.00 2.43
N SER A 208 -15.46 7.72 2.07
CA SER A 208 -14.50 6.76 2.54
C SER A 208 -13.23 6.81 1.69
N VAL A 209 -12.05 6.84 2.29
CA VAL A 209 -10.78 6.97 1.55
C VAL A 209 -9.69 6.04 2.07
N PRO A 210 -8.86 5.44 1.19
CA PRO A 210 -7.70 4.68 1.63
C PRO A 210 -6.63 5.59 2.22
N ILE A 211 -5.70 4.99 2.97
CA ILE A 211 -4.59 5.70 3.60
C ILE A 211 -3.28 5.11 3.07
N GLY A 212 -2.38 5.99 2.63
CA GLY A 212 -0.98 5.65 2.35
C GLY A 212 -0.66 5.26 0.91
N VAL A 213 -1.65 5.04 0.03
CA VAL A 213 -1.45 4.71 -1.39
C VAL A 213 -1.27 5.99 -2.22
N LYS A 214 -0.24 6.76 -1.84
CA LYS A 214 0.14 8.03 -2.46
C LYS A 214 1.49 7.86 -3.17
N PRO A 215 1.74 8.53 -4.31
CA PRO A 215 3.04 8.44 -5.00
C PRO A 215 4.23 8.78 -4.09
N GLN A 216 4.12 9.81 -3.23
CA GLN A 216 5.14 10.19 -2.25
C GLN A 216 5.57 9.04 -1.31
N ASN A 217 4.69 8.07 -1.08
CA ASN A 217 4.89 6.99 -0.11
C ASN A 217 5.38 5.71 -0.80
N LEU A 218 5.18 5.59 -2.12
CA LEU A 218 5.48 4.38 -2.90
C LEU A 218 6.66 4.57 -3.85
N ASN A 219 7.20 5.78 -4.00
CA ASN A 219 8.35 6.06 -4.84
C ASN A 219 9.67 5.53 -4.21
N SER A 220 9.78 4.21 -4.09
CA SER A 220 10.95 3.50 -3.58
C SER A 220 11.12 2.15 -4.27
N MET A 221 12.31 1.58 -4.14
CA MET A 221 12.58 0.21 -4.59
C MET A 221 11.91 -0.81 -3.68
N TYR A 222 11.38 -1.88 -4.26
CA TYR A 222 10.80 -3.03 -3.58
C TYR A 222 11.34 -4.32 -4.20
N ASP A 223 11.56 -5.33 -3.36
CA ASP A 223 12.09 -6.63 -3.78
C ASP A 223 10.93 -7.56 -4.16
N TYR A 224 10.66 -7.66 -5.47
CA TYR A 224 9.70 -8.60 -6.03
C TYR A 224 10.33 -9.97 -6.29
N ALA A 225 9.50 -10.98 -6.56
CA ALA A 225 9.97 -12.34 -6.85
C ALA A 225 10.83 -12.43 -8.14
N ASP A 226 10.61 -11.51 -9.08
CA ASP A 226 11.30 -11.39 -10.37
C ASP A 226 12.44 -10.36 -10.37
N GLY A 227 12.62 -9.60 -9.28
CA GLY A 227 13.72 -8.65 -9.11
C GLY A 227 13.35 -7.42 -8.28
N THR A 228 14.33 -6.54 -8.07
CA THR A 228 14.13 -5.27 -7.36
C THR A 228 13.70 -4.18 -8.34
N GLU A 229 12.55 -3.56 -8.11
CA GLU A 229 11.99 -2.51 -8.98
C GLU A 229 11.34 -1.38 -8.17
N ASN A 230 11.27 -0.15 -8.71
CA ASN A 230 10.49 0.92 -8.11
C ASN A 230 9.00 0.59 -8.15
N GLN A 231 8.27 0.73 -7.05
CA GLN A 231 6.89 0.24 -6.95
C GLN A 231 5.92 0.92 -7.94
N LEU A 232 6.11 2.20 -8.21
CA LEU A 232 5.28 2.92 -9.20
C LEU A 232 5.60 2.43 -10.62
N GLN A 233 6.86 2.14 -10.91
CA GLN A 233 7.26 1.53 -12.19
C GLN A 233 6.70 0.11 -12.32
N LYS A 234 6.71 -0.69 -11.23
CA LYS A 234 6.06 -2.00 -11.22
C LYS A 234 4.58 -1.89 -11.57
N PHE A 235 3.85 -0.93 -10.98
CA PHE A 235 2.45 -0.71 -11.32
C PHE A 235 2.25 -0.31 -12.80
N ILE A 236 3.16 0.47 -13.39
CA ILE A 236 3.12 0.77 -14.83
C ILE A 236 3.33 -0.50 -15.67
N ASN A 237 4.35 -1.30 -15.33
CA ASN A 237 4.70 -2.50 -16.09
C ASN A 237 3.58 -3.56 -16.05
N GLU A 238 2.87 -3.66 -14.93
CA GLU A 238 1.71 -4.54 -14.75
C GLU A 238 0.42 -3.93 -15.33
N GLY A 239 0.49 -2.73 -15.93
CA GLY A 239 -0.64 -2.03 -16.54
C GLY A 239 -1.61 -1.38 -15.54
N TYR A 240 -1.29 -1.35 -14.25
CA TYR A 240 -2.14 -0.83 -13.18
C TYR A 240 -2.09 0.70 -13.06
N LEU A 241 -1.01 1.33 -13.53
CA LEU A 241 -0.82 2.79 -13.48
C LEU A 241 -0.44 3.31 -14.87
N GLU A 242 -0.99 4.45 -15.27
CA GLU A 242 -0.59 5.12 -16.50
C GLU A 242 0.91 5.49 -16.49
N ASP A 243 1.58 5.35 -17.63
CA ASP A 243 2.98 5.75 -17.81
C ASP A 243 3.10 7.27 -18.06
N ASN A 244 2.77 8.06 -17.04
CA ASN A 244 2.79 9.52 -17.11
C ASN A 244 3.34 10.19 -15.83
N LEU A 245 4.15 9.46 -15.08
CA LEU A 245 4.78 9.98 -13.86
C LEU A 245 5.68 11.18 -14.17
N PRO A 246 5.74 12.17 -13.27
CA PRO A 246 6.71 13.26 -13.39
C PRO A 246 8.14 12.74 -13.21
N ASN A 247 9.12 13.49 -13.73
CA ASN A 247 10.55 13.15 -13.56
C ASN A 247 11.01 13.13 -12.09
N THR A 248 10.28 13.82 -11.20
CA THR A 248 10.58 13.93 -9.77
C THR A 248 9.29 13.89 -8.97
N ILE A 249 9.29 13.11 -7.89
CA ILE A 249 8.20 13.01 -6.91
C ILE A 249 8.74 13.47 -5.56
N ASN A 250 8.06 14.39 -4.89
CA ASN A 250 8.36 14.76 -3.51
C ASN A 250 8.08 13.56 -2.59
N THR A 251 9.14 12.88 -2.17
CA THR A 251 9.08 11.54 -1.58
C THR A 251 9.40 11.61 -0.10
N VAL A 252 8.61 10.91 0.73
CA VAL A 252 8.89 10.78 2.17
C VAL A 252 10.16 9.94 2.39
N VAL A 253 10.76 10.02 3.57
CA VAL A 253 11.88 9.15 3.93
C VAL A 253 11.43 8.01 4.83
N ASN A 254 12.22 6.95 4.93
CA ASN A 254 12.01 5.95 5.96
C ASN A 254 12.34 6.59 7.31
N TRP A 255 11.33 6.79 8.16
CA TRP A 255 11.51 7.45 9.45
C TRP A 255 12.49 6.71 10.37
N SER A 256 12.70 5.41 10.19
CA SER A 256 13.66 4.64 10.99
C SER A 256 15.10 4.68 10.44
N ASP A 257 15.33 5.23 9.24
CA ASP A 257 16.67 5.40 8.68
C ASP A 257 17.38 6.59 9.34
N GLU A 258 18.26 6.31 10.30
CA GLU A 258 19.00 7.34 11.05
C GLU A 258 20.03 8.12 10.21
N THR A 259 20.30 7.71 8.97
CA THR A 259 21.15 8.49 8.05
C THR A 259 20.43 9.69 7.47
N GLN A 260 19.08 9.72 7.55
CA GLN A 260 18.26 10.83 7.09
C GLN A 260 18.19 11.96 8.13
N PRO A 261 18.06 13.23 7.68
CA PRO A 261 17.83 14.36 8.58
C PRO A 261 16.63 14.13 9.51
N ILE A 262 16.79 14.44 10.80
CA ILE A 262 15.76 14.20 11.82
C ILE A 262 14.42 14.88 11.50
N ASP A 263 14.44 16.10 10.95
CA ASP A 263 13.22 16.81 10.55
C ASP A 263 12.44 16.06 9.47
N LEU A 264 13.13 15.49 8.49
CA LEU A 264 12.49 14.70 7.44
C LEU A 264 11.91 13.39 7.99
N ARG A 265 12.63 12.74 8.90
CA ARG A 265 12.17 11.52 9.56
C ARG A 265 10.91 11.76 10.41
N VAL A 266 10.89 12.85 11.19
CA VAL A 266 9.72 13.26 11.99
C VAL A 266 8.54 13.57 11.09
N ARG A 267 8.72 14.39 10.05
CA ARG A 267 7.66 14.73 9.10
C ARG A 267 7.10 13.50 8.38
N SER A 268 7.96 12.57 7.98
CA SER A 268 7.53 11.30 7.34
C SER A 268 6.76 10.39 8.31
N TYR A 269 7.15 10.37 9.59
CA TYR A 269 6.46 9.60 10.62
C TYR A 269 5.07 10.17 10.91
N ILE A 270 4.94 11.47 11.13
CA ILE A 270 3.66 12.11 11.45
C ILE A 270 2.72 12.16 10.23
N ASP A 271 3.24 12.21 9.00
CA ASP A 271 2.41 12.11 7.79
C ASP A 271 1.62 10.80 7.79
N ILE A 272 2.31 9.66 7.83
CA ILE A 272 1.64 8.36 7.74
C ILE A 272 0.83 8.01 8.99
N ASN A 273 1.22 8.50 10.17
CA ASN A 273 0.57 8.17 11.45
C ASN A 273 -0.54 9.14 11.87
N CYS A 274 -0.53 10.39 11.40
CA CYS A 274 -1.39 11.45 11.95
C CYS A 274 -2.15 12.25 10.89
N ALA A 275 -1.56 12.50 9.71
CA ALA A 275 -2.12 13.46 8.73
C ALA A 275 -3.52 13.12 8.25
N HIS A 276 -3.83 11.84 8.07
CA HIS A 276 -5.16 11.39 7.63
C HIS A 276 -6.29 11.76 8.60
N CYS A 277 -5.98 11.97 9.90
CA CYS A 277 -6.93 12.48 10.88
C CYS A 277 -6.88 14.01 11.02
N HIS A 278 -5.68 14.59 10.88
CA HIS A 278 -5.38 16.02 11.06
C HIS A 278 -5.31 16.76 9.71
N GLN A 279 -6.40 16.68 8.96
CA GLN A 279 -6.63 17.39 7.71
C GLN A 279 -8.08 17.89 7.67
N GLU A 280 -8.38 18.83 6.78
CA GLU A 280 -9.73 19.37 6.63
C GLU A 280 -10.76 18.27 6.34
N GLY A 281 -11.90 18.32 7.04
CA GLY A 281 -13.00 17.36 6.86
C GLY A 281 -12.73 15.95 7.41
N SER A 282 -11.63 15.73 8.14
CA SER A 282 -11.34 14.46 8.83
C SER A 282 -11.70 14.51 10.32
N HIS A 283 -11.29 13.51 11.12
CA HIS A 283 -11.75 13.40 12.51
C HIS A 283 -11.20 14.47 13.45
N CYS A 284 -9.98 14.96 13.19
CA CYS A 284 -9.28 15.94 14.03
C CYS A 284 -9.07 17.28 13.30
N ASP A 285 -9.95 17.61 12.35
CA ASP A 285 -9.87 18.85 11.55
C ASP A 285 -9.90 20.12 12.40
N TYR A 286 -10.64 20.09 13.50
CA TYR A 286 -10.79 21.16 14.48
C TYR A 286 -9.51 21.52 15.26
N ARG A 287 -8.42 20.76 15.07
CA ARG A 287 -7.11 21.01 15.72
C ARG A 287 -6.25 21.93 14.85
N PRO A 288 -5.42 22.80 15.43
CA PRO A 288 -4.62 23.78 14.69
C PRO A 288 -3.29 23.18 14.15
N VAL A 289 -3.32 21.95 13.64
CA VAL A 289 -2.13 21.25 13.10
C VAL A 289 -2.46 20.51 11.82
N ARG A 290 -1.52 20.50 10.85
CA ARG A 290 -1.65 19.83 9.56
C ARG A 290 -0.40 19.02 9.27
N PHE A 291 -0.49 17.70 9.41
CA PHE A 291 0.69 16.84 9.45
C PHE A 291 1.08 16.23 8.10
N ALA A 292 0.39 16.57 7.01
CA ALA A 292 0.75 16.06 5.68
C ALA A 292 2.20 16.46 5.33
N PHE A 293 2.91 15.61 4.60
CA PHE A 293 4.35 15.81 4.38
C PHE A 293 4.67 17.13 3.67
N ASP A 294 3.83 17.60 2.75
CA ASP A 294 3.94 18.90 2.08
C ASP A 294 3.57 20.09 2.97
N GLU A 295 2.63 19.93 3.89
CA GLU A 295 2.17 20.98 4.80
C GLU A 295 3.08 21.15 6.02
N SER A 296 3.68 20.05 6.49
CA SER A 296 4.52 19.97 7.69
C SER A 296 5.89 20.62 7.55
N GLY A 297 6.17 21.29 6.42
CA GLY A 297 7.29 22.22 6.29
C GLY A 297 7.07 23.54 7.02
N ASP A 298 5.81 23.89 7.31
CA ASP A 298 5.45 25.04 8.14
C ASP A 298 5.52 24.68 9.64
N PRO A 299 6.33 25.38 10.46
CA PRO A 299 6.39 25.18 11.91
C PRO A 299 5.04 25.24 12.62
N ASN A 300 4.12 26.10 12.16
CA ASN A 300 2.79 26.23 12.75
C ASN A 300 1.96 24.95 12.56
N ASN A 301 2.06 24.35 11.39
CA ASN A 301 1.38 23.09 11.07
C ASN A 301 1.89 21.92 11.93
N LEU A 302 3.15 21.98 12.37
CA LEU A 302 3.73 21.04 13.35
C LEU A 302 3.31 21.34 14.80
N GLY A 303 2.68 22.50 15.06
CA GLY A 303 2.29 22.94 16.38
C GLY A 303 3.41 23.60 17.18
N ILE A 304 4.50 24.04 16.53
CA ILE A 304 5.61 24.73 17.21
C ILE A 304 5.14 26.08 17.72
N CYS A 305 5.21 26.29 19.04
CA CYS A 305 4.71 27.50 19.72
C CYS A 305 3.21 27.77 19.50
N ILE A 306 2.42 26.72 19.24
CA ILE A 306 0.97 26.82 19.06
C ILE A 306 0.28 26.36 20.35
N ASP A 307 -0.64 27.19 20.85
CA ASP A 307 -1.48 26.84 21.99
C ASP A 307 -2.31 25.57 21.71
N PRO A 308 -2.36 24.60 22.64
CA PRO A 308 -3.17 23.41 22.47
C PRO A 308 -4.63 23.66 22.81
N ASP A 309 -5.59 23.21 21.99
CA ASP A 309 -7.01 23.29 22.37
C ASP A 309 -7.40 22.40 23.57
N THR A 310 -6.55 21.42 23.90
CA THR A 310 -6.77 20.53 25.04
C THR A 310 -5.80 20.86 26.15
N GLU A 311 -6.33 21.38 27.25
CA GLU A 311 -5.57 21.63 28.46
C GLU A 311 -5.10 20.30 29.07
N ILE A 312 -3.79 20.10 29.09
CA ILE A 312 -3.13 19.00 29.80
C ILE A 312 -2.22 19.64 30.84
N THR A 313 -2.44 19.34 32.12
CA THR A 313 -1.70 19.92 33.24
C THR A 313 -0.19 19.82 33.01
N GLY A 314 0.47 20.99 32.99
CA GLY A 314 1.92 21.09 32.86
C GLY A 314 2.42 21.19 31.42
N MET A 315 1.56 21.05 30.41
CA MET A 315 1.89 21.34 29.01
C MET A 315 1.66 22.82 28.70
N ILE A 316 2.43 23.36 27.75
CA ILE A 316 2.40 24.77 27.36
C ILE A 316 1.90 24.87 25.92
N ASP A 317 2.67 24.33 24.98
CA ASP A 317 2.35 24.34 23.55
C ASP A 317 2.05 22.93 23.04
N ILE A 318 1.53 22.83 21.81
CA ILE A 318 1.49 21.57 21.07
C ILE A 318 2.91 21.00 20.94
N VAL A 319 3.86 21.84 20.52
CA VAL A 319 5.31 21.60 20.55
C VAL A 319 6.00 22.81 21.15
N THR A 320 6.56 22.65 22.34
CA THR A 320 7.38 23.66 23.03
C THR A 320 8.85 23.42 22.70
N PRO A 321 9.52 24.31 21.93
CA PRO A 321 10.93 24.18 21.57
C PRO A 321 11.83 23.95 22.78
N SER A 322 12.84 23.08 22.61
CA SER A 322 13.83 22.71 23.65
C SER A 322 13.24 22.07 24.93
N LEU A 323 11.93 21.87 25.03
CA LEU A 323 11.25 21.42 26.25
C LEU A 323 10.16 20.39 25.93
N LYS A 324 10.56 19.18 25.47
CA LYS A 324 9.59 18.12 25.13
C LYS A 324 8.63 17.76 26.27
N GLU A 325 9.07 17.85 27.53
CA GLU A 325 8.24 17.57 28.72
C GLU A 325 7.12 18.59 28.94
N ARG A 326 7.12 19.69 28.18
CA ARG A 326 6.07 20.72 28.16
C ARG A 326 5.24 20.68 26.87
N SER A 327 5.51 19.74 25.98
CA SER A 327 4.86 19.62 24.67
C SER A 327 3.70 18.63 24.69
N VAL A 328 2.49 19.06 24.32
CA VAL A 328 1.31 18.18 24.22
C VAL A 328 1.55 17.02 23.26
N MET A 329 2.17 17.27 22.10
CA MET A 329 2.46 16.21 21.11
C MET A 329 3.26 15.08 21.75
N TYR A 330 4.37 15.40 22.42
CA TYR A 330 5.25 14.43 23.07
C TYR A 330 4.53 13.65 24.17
N TYR A 331 3.77 14.34 25.03
CA TYR A 331 2.98 13.70 26.08
C TYR A 331 1.99 12.68 25.51
N ARG A 332 1.23 13.04 24.48
CA ARG A 332 0.17 12.19 23.92
C ARG A 332 0.73 10.94 23.23
N ILE A 333 1.90 11.01 22.60
CA ILE A 333 2.54 9.81 22.02
C ILE A 333 3.25 8.93 23.07
N ASN A 334 3.56 9.49 24.25
CA ASN A 334 4.29 8.82 25.33
C ASN A 334 3.41 8.37 26.52
N THR A 335 2.09 8.34 26.34
CA THR A 335 1.14 7.82 27.32
C THR A 335 0.28 6.70 26.74
N GLU A 336 -0.16 5.78 27.59
CA GLU A 336 -1.11 4.70 27.27
C GLU A 336 -2.52 5.02 27.79
N ALA A 337 -2.69 6.10 28.55
CA ALA A 337 -3.99 6.56 29.03
C ALA A 337 -4.90 6.93 27.85
N GLU A 338 -6.03 6.25 27.71
CA GLU A 338 -6.90 6.34 26.52
C GLU A 338 -7.42 7.75 26.24
N GLU A 339 -7.68 8.51 27.30
CA GLU A 339 -8.16 9.88 27.23
C GLU A 339 -7.12 10.86 26.66
N PHE A 340 -5.83 10.50 26.70
CA PHE A 340 -4.73 11.35 26.28
C PHE A 340 -3.96 10.81 25.08
N ARG A 341 -3.87 9.49 24.93
CA ARG A 341 -2.96 8.85 23.98
C ARG A 341 -3.26 9.22 22.54
N MET A 342 -2.20 9.34 21.75
CA MET A 342 -2.28 9.46 20.30
C MET A 342 -1.38 8.40 19.63
N PRO A 343 -1.79 7.82 18.49
CA PRO A 343 -3.13 7.92 17.89
C PRO A 343 -4.24 7.35 18.79
N LEU A 344 -5.48 7.86 18.62
CA LEU A 344 -6.66 7.44 19.39
C LEU A 344 -7.03 5.97 19.12
N LEU A 345 -6.82 5.52 17.89
CA LEU A 345 -7.18 4.19 17.40
C LEU A 345 -5.93 3.44 16.94
N GLY A 346 -5.97 2.11 17.06
CA GLY A 346 -4.88 1.23 16.58
C GLY A 346 -3.61 1.26 17.43
N ARG A 347 -3.61 1.87 18.62
CA ARG A 347 -2.46 1.90 19.52
C ARG A 347 -2.86 1.68 20.98
N SER A 348 -2.43 0.60 21.60
CA SER A 348 -2.50 0.36 23.06
C SER A 348 -1.15 0.46 23.77
N ILE A 349 -0.02 0.33 23.05
CA ILE A 349 1.32 0.40 23.64
C ILE A 349 2.17 1.53 23.02
N ILE A 350 3.17 2.01 23.76
CA ILE A 350 4.07 3.09 23.31
C ILE A 350 5.01 2.61 22.18
N HIS A 351 5.05 3.37 21.08
CA HIS A 351 6.05 3.23 20.02
C HIS A 351 7.35 3.93 20.45
N LYS A 352 8.18 3.22 21.22
CA LYS A 352 9.33 3.80 21.95
C LYS A 352 10.30 4.55 21.02
N GLU A 353 10.57 3.99 19.85
CA GLU A 353 11.52 4.51 18.88
C GLU A 353 11.05 5.86 18.30
N ALA A 354 9.77 5.96 17.95
CA ALA A 354 9.19 7.20 17.47
C ALA A 354 9.10 8.27 18.57
N VAL A 355 8.75 7.88 19.81
CA VAL A 355 8.77 8.79 20.97
C VAL A 355 10.17 9.34 21.18
N GLN A 356 11.20 8.49 21.13
CA GLN A 356 12.59 8.94 21.27
C GLN A 356 12.98 9.93 20.17
N MET A 357 12.69 9.63 18.92
CA MET A 357 13.01 10.50 17.77
C MET A 357 12.30 11.86 17.88
N ILE A 358 10.99 11.86 18.15
CA ILE A 358 10.21 13.10 18.30
C ILE A 358 10.72 13.91 19.50
N GLY A 359 11.05 13.25 20.62
CA GLY A 359 11.64 13.93 21.76
C GLY A 359 12.98 14.59 21.44
N GLN A 360 13.87 13.90 20.72
CA GLN A 360 15.15 14.44 20.27
C GLN A 360 14.97 15.63 19.32
N TRP A 361 13.98 15.55 18.42
CA TRP A 361 13.64 16.63 17.52
C TRP A 361 13.17 17.88 18.28
N ILE A 362 12.21 17.74 19.21
CA ILE A 362 11.72 18.86 20.01
C ILE A 362 12.83 19.49 20.85
N ASP A 363 13.66 18.68 21.51
CA ASP A 363 14.79 19.15 22.32
C ASP A 363 15.84 19.88 21.46
N GLY A 364 15.91 19.60 20.16
CA GLY A 364 16.80 20.25 19.20
C GLY A 364 16.26 21.56 18.60
N LEU A 365 14.98 21.89 18.80
CA LEU A 365 14.38 23.13 18.30
C LEU A 365 14.88 24.32 19.12
N THR A 366 15.39 25.35 18.43
CA THR A 366 15.96 26.57 19.05
C THR A 366 15.08 27.80 18.90
N THR A 367 13.92 27.68 18.27
CA THR A 367 12.95 28.78 18.10
C THR A 367 12.46 29.27 19.46
N GLU A 368 12.43 30.59 19.67
CA GLU A 368 11.80 31.19 20.85
C GLU A 368 10.33 31.47 20.54
N CYS A 369 9.41 31.03 21.41
CA CYS A 369 7.99 31.35 21.31
C CYS A 369 7.73 32.78 21.82
N GLU A 370 6.83 33.51 21.14
CA GLU A 370 6.49 34.91 21.47
C GLU A 370 5.50 35.06 22.63
#